data_AF-A0A952V0T9-F1
#
_entry.id   AF-A0A952V0T9-F1
#
_cell.length_a   1.000
_cell.length_b   1.000
_cell.length_c   1.000
_cell.angle_alpha   90.00
_cell.angle_beta   90.00
_cell.angle_gamma   90.00
#
_symmetry.space_group_name_H-M   'P 1'
#
loop_
_entity.id
_entity.type
_entity.pdbx_description
1 polymer ?
#
loop_
_entity_poly.entity_id
_entity_poly.type
_entity_poly.pdbx_seq_one_letter_code
_entity_poly.pdbx_strand_id
1 'polypeptide(L)'
;MTTLVTLLDIACGRPIPREDAGPARRLQLVVLAFLAACVFAGAWGAAAGSATAGIAIANLYKVPMVILLSSAFAAPAGLLAWRLSGAPVRGSDLALGFSGGVFGGTLVLAVLAPIVALYYHSSAWGGPMLGLGSAVLALATGTIMFVRGTIKRVPEGASKAATLLPVLVTLGMQLLTLVQLAAIAAPIFPEHTPLSGGIDHIVQ
;
A
#
# COMPACT_ATOMS: atom_id res chain seq x y z
N MET A 1 21.66 -2.28 13.25
CA MET A 1 21.12 -1.74 11.98
C MET A 1 19.94 -0.83 12.28
N THR A 2 19.83 0.33 11.65
CA THR A 2 18.69 1.26 11.84
C THR A 2 17.40 0.62 11.33
N THR A 3 16.34 0.61 12.13
CA THR A 3 15.02 -0.01 11.85
C THR A 3 14.47 0.31 10.46
N LEU A 4 14.73 1.52 9.94
CA LEU A 4 14.31 1.94 8.60
C LEU A 4 15.00 1.16 7.47
N VAL A 5 16.27 0.79 7.63
CA VAL A 5 16.99 -0.06 6.67
C VAL A 5 16.37 -1.44 6.63
N THR A 6 15.99 -1.99 7.78
CA THR A 6 15.28 -3.27 7.86
C THR A 6 13.92 -3.22 7.14
N LEU A 7 13.18 -2.11 7.25
CA LEU A 7 11.92 -1.94 6.52
C LEU A 7 12.13 -1.88 4.99
N LEU A 8 13.17 -1.17 4.54
CA LEU A 8 13.55 -1.14 3.12
C LEU A 8 13.98 -2.52 2.61
N ASP A 9 14.76 -3.26 3.40
CA ASP A 9 15.16 -4.62 3.08
C ASP A 9 13.95 -5.56 2.95
N ILE A 10 12.96 -5.43 3.85
CA ILE A 10 11.71 -6.20 3.80
C ILE A 10 10.91 -5.89 2.53
N ALA A 11 10.79 -4.60 2.16
CA ALA A 11 10.15 -4.15 0.93
C ALA A 11 10.91 -4.65 -0.33
N CYS A 12 12.23 -4.80 -0.22
CA CYS A 12 13.06 -5.38 -1.28
C CYS A 12 12.98 -6.91 -1.37
N GLY A 13 12.29 -7.55 -0.42
CA GLY A 13 12.18 -9.00 -0.31
C GLY A 13 13.49 -9.66 0.10
N ARG A 14 14.36 -8.95 0.82
CA ARG A 14 15.58 -9.52 1.41
C ARG A 14 15.20 -10.39 2.63
N PRO A 15 16.00 -11.44 2.92
CA PRO A 15 15.79 -12.27 4.10
C PRO A 15 15.99 -11.44 5.37
N ILE A 16 15.17 -11.71 6.39
CA ILE A 16 15.32 -11.09 7.71
C ILE A 16 16.54 -11.73 8.39
N PRO A 17 17.43 -10.95 9.02
CA PRO A 17 18.54 -11.48 9.81
C PRO A 17 18.04 -12.53 10.82
N ARG A 18 18.83 -13.58 11.07
CA ARG A 18 18.42 -14.66 11.99
C ARG A 18 18.14 -14.15 13.41
N GLU A 19 18.81 -13.07 13.81
CA GLU A 19 18.63 -12.37 15.09
C GLU A 19 17.23 -11.73 15.21
N ASP A 20 16.63 -11.33 14.09
CA ASP A 20 15.30 -10.69 14.01
C ASP A 20 14.17 -11.70 13.67
N ALA A 21 14.46 -13.00 13.65
CA ALA A 21 13.52 -14.03 13.23
C ALA A 21 12.39 -14.32 14.24
N GLY A 22 12.41 -13.68 15.41
CA GLY A 22 11.41 -13.86 16.46
C GLY A 22 10.00 -13.39 16.04
N PRO A 23 8.92 -14.05 16.50
CA PRO A 23 7.55 -13.70 16.12
C PRO A 23 7.16 -12.28 16.57
N ALA A 24 7.60 -11.85 17.76
CA ALA A 24 7.37 -10.50 18.25
C ALA A 24 8.04 -9.44 17.37
N ARG A 25 9.27 -9.68 16.92
CA ARG A 25 10.00 -8.77 16.04
C ARG A 25 9.34 -8.65 14.67
N ARG A 26 8.86 -9.76 14.11
CA ARG A 26 8.09 -9.75 12.86
C ARG A 26 6.83 -8.89 12.97
N LEU A 27 6.06 -9.07 14.05
CA LEU A 27 4.87 -8.24 14.28
C LEU A 27 5.23 -6.76 14.44
N GLN A 28 6.29 -6.47 15.20
CA GLN A 28 6.80 -5.10 15.35
C GLN A 28 7.14 -4.48 13.99
N LEU A 29 7.80 -5.21 13.10
CA LEU A 29 8.14 -4.74 11.76
C LEU A 29 6.90 -4.47 10.89
N VAL A 30 5.89 -5.34 10.97
CA VAL A 30 4.59 -5.13 10.30
C VAL A 30 3.93 -3.84 10.80
N VAL A 31 3.86 -3.64 12.12
CA VAL A 31 3.26 -2.45 12.73
C VAL A 31 4.03 -1.19 12.33
N LEU A 32 5.37 -1.22 12.39
CA LEU A 32 6.20 -0.08 12.01
C LEU A 32 6.09 0.25 10.52
N ALA A 33 5.99 -0.77 9.66
CA ALA A 33 5.77 -0.57 8.22
C ALA A 33 4.44 0.16 7.97
N PHE A 34 3.35 -0.24 8.64
CA PHE A 34 2.07 0.45 8.53
C PHE A 34 2.08 1.86 9.12
N LEU A 35 2.73 2.07 10.27
CA LEU A 35 2.87 3.41 10.86
C LEU A 35 3.64 4.35 9.93
N ALA A 36 4.77 3.90 9.39
CA ALA A 36 5.53 4.68 8.40
C ALA A 36 4.71 4.94 7.13
N ALA A 37 3.96 3.93 6.67
CA ALA A 37 3.06 4.08 5.52
C ALA A 37 1.99 5.14 5.75
N CYS A 38 1.44 5.25 6.96
CA CYS A 38 0.49 6.30 7.31
C CYS A 38 1.09 7.69 7.23
N VAL A 39 2.31 7.88 7.74
CA VAL A 39 3.01 9.16 7.68
C VAL A 39 3.23 9.58 6.21
N PHE A 40 3.71 8.64 5.39
CA PHE A 40 3.98 8.89 3.97
C PHE A 40 2.69 9.16 3.17
N ALA A 41 1.65 8.40 3.43
CA ALA A 41 0.33 8.58 2.83
C ALA A 41 -0.30 9.92 3.20
N GLY A 42 -0.17 10.34 4.47
CA GLY A 42 -0.66 11.64 4.94
C GLY A 42 0.10 12.79 4.29
N ALA A 43 1.43 12.69 4.17
CA ALA A 43 2.25 13.69 3.50
C ALA A 43 1.85 13.85 2.02
N TRP A 44 1.66 12.75 1.29
CA TRP A 44 1.16 12.80 -0.08
C TRP A 44 -0.28 13.29 -0.18
N GLY A 45 -1.16 12.88 0.75
CA GLY A 45 -2.55 13.34 0.77
C GLY A 45 -2.66 14.85 0.96
N ALA A 46 -1.86 15.41 1.86
CA ALA A 46 -1.77 16.86 2.06
C ALA A 46 -1.26 17.57 0.79
N ALA A 47 -0.27 17.00 0.10
CA ALA A 47 0.23 17.53 -1.16
C ALA A 47 -0.82 17.47 -2.29
N ALA A 48 -1.55 16.37 -2.42
CA ALA A 48 -2.62 16.21 -3.41
C ALA A 48 -3.82 17.14 -3.15
N GLY A 49 -4.06 17.51 -1.88
CA GLY A 49 -5.09 18.46 -1.48
C GLY A 49 -4.63 19.92 -1.40
N SER A 50 -3.37 20.21 -1.69
CA SER A 50 -2.71 21.49 -1.36
C SER A 50 -3.34 22.73 -2.01
N ALA A 51 -4.08 22.57 -3.11
CA ALA A 51 -4.82 23.66 -3.74
C ALA A 51 -5.88 24.29 -2.81
N THR A 52 -6.39 23.54 -1.83
CA THR A 52 -7.31 24.08 -0.81
C THR A 52 -6.93 23.59 0.59
N ALA A 53 -6.72 24.51 1.53
CA ALA A 53 -6.28 24.17 2.89
C ALA A 53 -7.22 23.17 3.58
N GLY A 54 -8.53 23.27 3.34
CA GLY A 54 -9.52 22.33 3.88
C GLY A 54 -9.32 20.89 3.41
N ILE A 55 -9.09 20.68 2.11
CA ILE A 55 -8.85 19.32 1.57
C ILE A 55 -7.48 18.81 2.00
N ALA A 56 -6.44 19.66 2.01
CA ALA A 56 -5.10 19.28 2.47
C ALA A 56 -5.12 18.75 3.92
N ILE A 57 -5.79 19.47 4.84
CA ILE A 57 -5.92 19.06 6.24
C ILE A 57 -6.78 17.79 6.35
N ALA A 58 -7.88 17.69 5.60
CA ALA A 58 -8.72 16.50 5.60
C ALA A 58 -7.95 15.26 5.12
N ASN A 59 -7.09 15.41 4.10
CA ASN A 59 -6.31 14.33 3.53
C ASN A 59 -5.21 13.79 4.45
N LEU A 60 -4.74 14.58 5.42
CA LEU A 60 -3.78 14.11 6.44
C LEU A 60 -4.28 12.88 7.19
N TYR A 61 -5.60 12.74 7.38
CA TYR A 61 -6.19 11.57 8.03
C TYR A 61 -6.97 10.67 7.05
N LYS A 62 -7.65 11.23 6.04
CA LYS A 62 -8.43 10.44 5.08
C LYS A 62 -7.56 9.45 4.30
N VAL A 63 -6.43 9.89 3.74
CA VAL A 63 -5.60 9.03 2.89
C VAL A 63 -4.95 7.89 3.71
N PRO A 64 -4.33 8.15 4.89
CA PRO A 64 -3.88 7.06 5.75
C PRO A 64 -4.99 6.10 6.17
N MET A 65 -6.18 6.63 6.49
CA MET A 65 -7.34 5.83 6.86
C MET A 65 -7.75 4.88 5.73
N VAL A 66 -7.83 5.36 4.48
CA VAL A 66 -8.16 4.54 3.31
C VAL A 66 -7.15 3.40 3.14
N ILE A 67 -5.85 3.69 3.28
CA ILE A 67 -4.78 2.69 3.14
C ILE A 67 -4.82 1.67 4.28
N LEU A 68 -5.00 2.11 5.53
CA LEU A 68 -5.08 1.21 6.68
C LEU A 68 -6.32 0.32 6.62
N LEU A 69 -7.49 0.89 6.37
CA LEU A 69 -8.75 0.14 6.34
C LEU A 69 -8.78 -0.84 5.17
N SER A 70 -8.35 -0.45 3.97
CA SER A 70 -8.23 -1.38 2.84
C SER A 70 -7.26 -2.53 3.15
N SER A 71 -6.15 -2.22 3.82
CA SER A 71 -5.20 -3.25 4.26
C SER A 71 -5.79 -4.18 5.32
N ALA A 72 -6.54 -3.64 6.27
CA ALA A 72 -7.20 -4.40 7.33
C ALA A 72 -8.30 -5.32 6.77
N PHE A 73 -9.07 -4.88 5.77
CA PHE A 73 -10.08 -5.71 5.11
C PHE A 73 -9.47 -6.77 4.18
N ALA A 74 -8.32 -6.51 3.58
CA ALA A 74 -7.60 -7.48 2.75
C ALA A 74 -6.95 -8.61 3.57
N ALA A 75 -6.49 -8.34 4.79
CA ALA A 75 -5.73 -9.30 5.59
C ALA A 75 -6.50 -10.61 5.89
N PRO A 76 -7.78 -10.59 6.34
CA PRO A 76 -8.56 -11.82 6.56
C PRO A 76 -8.72 -12.67 5.29
N ALA A 77 -9.00 -12.03 4.14
CA ALA A 77 -9.15 -12.72 2.87
C ALA A 77 -7.84 -13.41 2.44
N GLY A 78 -6.71 -12.71 2.59
CA GLY A 78 -5.38 -13.25 2.32
C GLY A 78 -5.00 -14.42 3.23
N LEU A 79 -5.29 -14.31 4.54
CA LEU A 79 -5.03 -15.37 5.51
C LEU A 79 -5.92 -16.60 5.27
N LEU A 80 -7.19 -16.39 4.92
CA LEU A 80 -8.10 -17.48 4.57
C LEU A 80 -7.63 -18.19 3.30
N ALA A 81 -7.31 -17.44 2.24
CA ALA A 81 -6.78 -18.00 1.00
C ALA A 81 -5.48 -18.78 1.25
N TRP A 82 -4.59 -18.27 2.11
CA TRP A 82 -3.36 -18.94 2.49
C TRP A 82 -3.62 -20.28 3.19
N ARG A 83 -4.59 -20.31 4.12
CA ARG A 83 -4.99 -21.53 4.82
C ARG A 83 -5.61 -22.56 3.89
N LEU A 84 -6.49 -22.14 2.98
CA LEU A 84 -7.19 -23.03 2.05
C LEU A 84 -6.29 -23.54 0.92
N SER A 85 -5.30 -22.74 0.49
CA SER A 85 -4.42 -23.11 -0.62
C SER A 85 -3.27 -24.05 -0.22
N GLY A 86 -3.07 -24.30 1.07
CA GLY A 86 -1.94 -25.10 1.56
C GLY A 86 -0.57 -24.52 1.16
N ALA A 87 -0.48 -23.19 0.98
CA ALA A 87 0.73 -22.57 0.44
C ALA A 87 1.94 -22.80 1.37
N PRO A 88 3.13 -23.13 0.82
CA PRO A 88 4.33 -23.52 1.58
C PRO A 88 5.03 -22.35 2.31
N VAL A 89 4.39 -21.18 2.39
CA VAL A 89 4.92 -19.97 3.02
C VAL A 89 4.30 -19.81 4.41
N ARG A 90 5.01 -19.23 5.37
CA ARG A 90 4.42 -18.92 6.69
C ARG A 90 3.49 -17.72 6.58
N GLY A 91 2.35 -17.72 7.27
CA GLY A 91 1.43 -16.56 7.27
C GLY A 91 2.09 -15.25 7.73
N SER A 92 3.09 -15.31 8.61
CA SER A 92 3.86 -14.12 9.00
C SER A 92 4.77 -13.58 7.87
N ASP A 93 5.25 -14.44 6.97
CA ASP A 93 5.99 -14.01 5.78
C ASP A 93 5.09 -13.34 4.74
N LEU A 94 3.83 -13.78 4.64
CA LEU A 94 2.79 -13.11 3.85
C LEU A 94 2.47 -11.73 4.43
N ALA A 95 2.26 -11.62 5.75
CA ALA A 95 2.00 -10.35 6.43
C ALA A 95 3.18 -9.36 6.30
N LEU A 96 4.42 -9.85 6.40
CA LEU A 96 5.62 -9.04 6.17
C LEU A 96 5.77 -8.61 4.72
N GLY A 97 5.46 -9.49 3.76
CA GLY A 97 5.42 -9.14 2.35
C GLY A 97 4.38 -8.06 2.07
N PHE A 98 3.19 -8.23 2.63
CA PHE A 98 2.06 -7.33 2.44
C PHE A 98 2.34 -5.93 3.00
N SER A 99 2.73 -5.86 4.28
CA SER A 99 3.12 -4.60 4.92
C SER A 99 4.35 -3.96 4.25
N GLY A 100 5.31 -4.75 3.78
CA GLY A 100 6.45 -4.25 2.98
C GLY A 100 6.02 -3.66 1.63
N GLY A 101 5.01 -4.24 0.98
CA GLY A 101 4.41 -3.69 -0.24
C GLY A 101 3.66 -2.37 0.01
N VAL A 102 2.84 -2.30 1.06
CA VAL A 102 2.13 -1.08 1.45
C VAL A 102 3.11 0.04 1.82
N PHE A 103 4.14 -0.28 2.61
CA PHE A 103 5.23 0.64 2.93
C PHE A 103 5.96 1.13 1.67
N GLY A 104 6.31 0.22 0.75
CA GLY A 104 6.99 0.55 -0.49
C GLY A 104 6.17 1.45 -1.41
N GLY A 105 4.87 1.17 -1.56
CA GLY A 105 3.95 2.01 -2.34
C GLY A 105 3.77 3.40 -1.74
N THR A 106 3.54 3.49 -0.43
CA THR A 106 3.40 4.79 0.25
C THR A 106 4.70 5.59 0.27
N LEU A 107 5.87 4.94 0.32
CA LEU A 107 7.16 5.62 0.15
C LEU A 107 7.26 6.30 -1.22
N VAL A 108 6.80 5.65 -2.30
CA VAL A 108 6.71 6.28 -3.64
C VAL A 108 5.80 7.50 -3.61
N LEU A 109 4.65 7.41 -2.94
CA LEU A 109 3.77 8.58 -2.74
C LEU A 109 4.50 9.73 -2.05
N ALA A 110 5.21 9.46 -0.95
CA ALA A 110 5.96 10.48 -0.23
C ALA A 110 7.07 11.12 -1.08
N VAL A 111 7.78 10.33 -1.88
CA VAL A 111 8.81 10.85 -2.80
C VAL A 111 8.21 11.75 -3.88
N LEU A 112 7.02 11.44 -4.37
CA LEU A 112 6.34 12.22 -5.41
C LEU A 112 5.53 13.40 -4.84
N ALA A 113 5.28 13.45 -3.53
CA ALA A 113 4.47 14.47 -2.89
C ALA A 113 4.92 15.92 -3.22
N PRO A 114 6.22 16.29 -3.19
CA PRO A 114 6.64 17.65 -3.52
C PRO A 114 6.31 18.04 -4.96
N ILE A 115 6.48 17.11 -5.91
CA ILE A 115 6.17 17.37 -7.33
C ILE A 115 4.66 17.53 -7.51
N VAL A 116 3.86 16.67 -6.87
CA VAL A 116 2.40 16.78 -6.88
C VAL A 116 1.96 18.14 -6.34
N ALA A 117 2.48 18.58 -5.19
CA ALA A 117 2.17 19.89 -4.60
C ALA A 117 2.55 21.06 -5.53
N LEU A 118 3.75 21.03 -6.12
CA LEU A 118 4.19 22.07 -7.06
C LEU A 118 3.25 22.20 -8.25
N TYR A 119 2.81 21.08 -8.82
CA TYR A 119 1.90 21.10 -9.95
C TYR A 119 0.47 21.51 -9.57
N TYR A 120 0.01 21.17 -8.36
CA TYR A 120 -1.28 21.70 -7.86
C TYR A 120 -1.29 23.22 -7.68
N HIS A 121 -0.13 23.84 -7.44
CA HIS A 121 0.00 25.30 -7.37
C HIS A 121 0.40 25.99 -8.68
N SER A 122 0.85 25.24 -9.70
CA SER A 122 1.36 25.81 -10.96
C SER A 122 0.56 25.43 -12.20
N SER A 123 -0.26 24.38 -12.16
CA SER A 123 -0.99 23.90 -13.34
C SER A 123 -2.34 23.27 -12.96
N ALA A 124 -3.42 23.82 -13.53
CA ALA A 124 -4.79 23.29 -13.35
C ALA A 124 -4.98 21.87 -13.93
N TRP A 125 -4.14 21.45 -14.88
CA TRP A 125 -4.21 20.11 -15.49
C TRP A 125 -3.11 19.17 -14.97
N GLY A 126 -1.91 19.70 -14.71
CA GLY A 126 -0.78 18.90 -14.26
C GLY A 126 -0.95 18.32 -12.86
N GLY A 127 -1.57 19.07 -11.93
CA GLY A 127 -1.84 18.60 -10.56
C GLY A 127 -2.63 17.29 -10.52
N PRO A 128 -3.85 17.24 -11.11
CA PRO A 128 -4.68 16.03 -11.14
C PRO A 128 -4.01 14.82 -11.79
N MET A 129 -3.34 15.03 -12.93
CA MET A 129 -2.66 13.96 -13.67
C MET A 129 -1.50 13.36 -12.86
N LEU A 130 -0.73 14.20 -12.17
CA LEU A 130 0.35 13.72 -11.30
C LEU A 130 -0.18 13.09 -10.00
N GLY A 131 -1.28 13.60 -9.45
CA GLY A 131 -1.99 12.96 -8.34
C GLY A 131 -2.41 11.54 -8.67
N LEU A 132 -3.18 11.36 -9.75
CA LEU A 132 -3.61 10.02 -10.19
C LEU A 132 -2.43 9.15 -10.62
N GLY A 133 -1.50 9.70 -11.40
CA GLY A 133 -0.32 8.97 -11.88
C GLY A 133 0.57 8.47 -10.75
N SER A 134 0.80 9.29 -9.71
CA SER A 134 1.57 8.87 -8.53
C SER A 134 0.84 7.80 -7.72
N ALA A 135 -0.49 7.87 -7.59
CA ALA A 135 -1.29 6.82 -6.96
C ALA A 135 -1.18 5.47 -7.70
N VAL A 136 -1.29 5.49 -9.03
CA VAL A 136 -1.12 4.28 -9.87
C VAL A 136 0.29 3.71 -9.76
N LEU A 137 1.32 4.57 -9.81
CA LEU A 137 2.71 4.14 -9.70
C LEU A 137 3.03 3.54 -8.33
N ALA A 138 2.50 4.15 -7.25
CA ALA A 138 2.61 3.62 -5.90
C ALA A 138 1.94 2.25 -5.77
N LEU A 139 0.74 2.10 -6.33
CA LEU A 139 0.01 0.83 -6.34
C LEU A 139 0.79 -0.26 -7.09
N ALA A 140 1.30 0.06 -8.29
CA ALA A 140 2.11 -0.86 -9.08
C ALA A 140 3.39 -1.27 -8.31
N THR A 141 4.09 -0.29 -7.71
CA THR A 141 5.32 -0.54 -6.94
C THR A 141 5.04 -1.41 -5.72
N GLY A 142 4.00 -1.09 -4.94
CA GLY A 142 3.61 -1.87 -3.77
C GLY A 142 3.21 -3.30 -4.13
N THR A 143 2.49 -3.47 -5.24
CA THR A 143 2.14 -4.78 -5.80
C THR A 143 3.38 -5.60 -6.15
N ILE A 144 4.31 -5.01 -6.92
CA ILE A 144 5.57 -5.66 -7.31
C ILE A 144 6.38 -6.04 -6.07
N MET A 145 6.48 -5.15 -5.08
CA MET A 145 7.20 -5.41 -3.84
C MET A 145 6.56 -6.51 -3.00
N PHE A 146 5.23 -6.55 -2.89
CA PHE A 146 4.51 -7.61 -2.18
C PHE A 146 4.69 -8.97 -2.85
N VAL A 147 4.45 -9.05 -4.17
CA VAL A 147 4.61 -10.27 -4.96
C VAL A 147 6.05 -10.78 -4.85
N ARG A 148 7.03 -9.92 -5.11
CA ARG A 148 8.46 -10.27 -5.03
C ARG A 148 8.87 -10.69 -3.62
N GLY A 149 8.42 -9.95 -2.60
CA GLY A 149 8.73 -10.22 -1.20
C GLY A 149 8.17 -11.56 -0.72
N THR A 150 6.99 -11.94 -1.21
CA THR A 150 6.35 -13.22 -0.85
C THR A 150 6.98 -14.39 -1.61
N ILE A 151 7.22 -14.26 -2.92
CA ILE A 151 7.82 -15.31 -3.75
C ILE A 151 9.26 -15.64 -3.30
N LYS A 152 10.05 -14.64 -2.92
CA LYS A 152 11.43 -14.86 -2.43
C LYS A 152 11.50 -15.61 -1.09
N ARG A 153 10.38 -15.73 -0.37
CA ARG A 153 10.29 -16.42 0.93
C ARG A 153 9.75 -17.85 0.79
N VAL A 154 9.47 -18.30 -0.43
CA VAL A 154 9.09 -19.69 -0.71
C VAL A 154 10.32 -20.59 -0.53
N PRO A 155 10.22 -21.70 0.23
CA PRO A 155 11.31 -22.66 0.39
C PRO A 155 11.81 -23.20 -0.96
N GLU A 156 13.12 -23.47 -1.06
CA GLU A 156 13.70 -24.11 -2.24
C GLU A 156 13.04 -25.48 -2.47
N GLY A 157 12.62 -25.76 -3.70
CA GLY A 157 11.90 -26.98 -4.08
C GLY A 157 10.37 -26.92 -3.90
N ALA A 158 9.82 -25.90 -3.25
CA ALA A 158 8.37 -25.74 -3.12
C ALA A 158 7.73 -24.98 -4.29
N SER A 159 6.45 -25.26 -4.57
CA SER A 159 5.73 -24.63 -5.69
C SER A 159 5.47 -23.15 -5.41
N LYS A 160 6.09 -22.27 -6.22
CA LYS A 160 5.83 -20.82 -6.22
C LYS A 160 4.40 -20.49 -6.66
N ALA A 161 3.83 -21.30 -7.56
CA ALA A 161 2.48 -21.08 -8.08
C ALA A 161 1.41 -21.18 -6.98
N ALA A 162 1.56 -22.12 -6.04
CA ALA A 162 0.66 -22.26 -4.89
C ALA A 162 0.66 -21.03 -3.97
N THR A 163 1.74 -20.24 -3.98
CA THR A 163 1.87 -19.00 -3.19
C THR A 163 1.21 -17.81 -3.89
N LEU A 164 0.97 -17.88 -5.20
CA LEU A 164 0.34 -16.80 -5.95
C LEU A 164 -1.14 -16.63 -5.57
N LEU A 165 -1.85 -17.72 -5.26
CA LEU A 165 -3.27 -17.65 -4.90
C LEU A 165 -3.54 -16.71 -3.71
N PRO A 166 -2.93 -16.88 -2.52
CA PRO A 166 -3.14 -15.95 -1.41
C PRO A 166 -2.68 -14.52 -1.72
N VAL A 167 -1.62 -14.35 -2.51
CA VAL A 167 -1.15 -13.02 -2.94
C VAL A 167 -2.20 -12.32 -3.81
N LEU A 168 -2.74 -13.03 -4.80
CA LEU A 168 -3.77 -12.51 -5.71
C LEU A 168 -5.07 -12.19 -4.96
N VAL A 169 -5.50 -13.04 -4.03
CA VAL A 169 -6.70 -12.77 -3.22
C VAL A 169 -6.49 -11.55 -2.33
N THR A 170 -5.32 -11.43 -1.68
CA THR A 170 -5.00 -10.26 -0.84
C THR A 170 -5.00 -8.98 -1.67
N LEU A 171 -4.32 -8.99 -2.82
CA LEU A 171 -4.26 -7.84 -3.74
C LEU A 171 -5.63 -7.48 -4.29
N GLY A 172 -6.40 -8.45 -4.76
CA GLY A 172 -7.75 -8.23 -5.28
C GLY A 172 -8.66 -7.60 -4.24
N MET A 173 -8.65 -8.15 -3.02
CA MET A 173 -9.45 -7.58 -1.91
C MET A 173 -8.97 -6.18 -1.52
N GLN A 174 -7.65 -5.94 -1.49
CA GLN A 174 -7.12 -4.62 -1.19
C GLN A 174 -7.51 -3.60 -2.26
N LEU A 175 -7.40 -3.96 -3.54
CA LEU A 175 -7.76 -3.08 -4.66
C LEU A 175 -9.24 -2.70 -4.63
N LEU A 176 -10.12 -3.69 -4.48
CA LEU A 176 -11.57 -3.46 -4.41
C LEU A 176 -11.94 -2.55 -3.22
N THR A 177 -11.39 -2.84 -2.04
CA THR A 177 -11.64 -2.03 -0.84
C THR A 177 -11.00 -0.65 -0.92
N LEU A 178 -9.83 -0.51 -1.53
CA LEU A 178 -9.16 0.77 -1.73
C LEU A 178 -9.99 1.68 -2.64
N VAL A 179 -10.49 1.16 -3.76
CA VAL A 179 -11.38 1.92 -4.66
C VAL A 179 -12.65 2.35 -3.93
N GLN A 180 -13.30 1.44 -3.21
CA GLN A 180 -14.54 1.76 -2.49
C GLN A 180 -14.32 2.77 -1.35
N LEU A 181 -13.28 2.59 -0.57
CA LEU A 181 -12.96 3.50 0.54
C LEU A 181 -12.50 4.86 0.04
N ALA A 182 -11.79 4.93 -1.09
CA ALA A 182 -11.42 6.19 -1.73
C ALA A 182 -12.67 6.98 -2.16
N ALA A 183 -13.70 6.31 -2.67
CA ALA A 183 -14.97 6.94 -3.01
C ALA A 183 -15.72 7.46 -1.77
N ILE A 184 -15.77 6.67 -0.70
CA ILE A 184 -16.39 7.09 0.58
C ILE A 184 -15.63 8.28 1.20
N ALA A 185 -14.30 8.32 1.06
CA ALA A 185 -13.46 9.39 1.58
C ALA A 185 -13.45 10.65 0.70
N ALA A 186 -14.12 10.64 -0.46
CA ALA A 186 -14.15 11.78 -1.37
C ALA A 186 -14.70 13.06 -0.69
N PRO A 187 -14.24 14.25 -1.11
CA PRO A 187 -13.15 14.49 -2.05
C PRO A 187 -11.77 14.23 -1.42
N ILE A 188 -10.89 13.58 -2.19
CA ILE A 188 -9.44 13.49 -1.95
C ILE A 188 -8.70 14.50 -2.83
N PHE A 189 -9.14 14.64 -4.08
CA PHE A 189 -8.65 15.68 -4.99
C PHE A 189 -9.63 16.87 -5.00
N PRO A 190 -9.17 18.09 -5.27
CA PRO A 190 -10.05 19.25 -5.47
C PRO A 190 -11.04 19.05 -6.62
N GLU A 191 -10.64 18.28 -7.64
CA GLU A 191 -11.42 18.01 -8.83
C GLU A 191 -12.30 16.75 -8.68
N HIS A 192 -13.39 16.68 -9.44
CA HIS A 192 -14.14 15.44 -9.61
C HIS A 192 -13.28 14.45 -10.40
N THR A 193 -12.98 13.31 -9.79
CA THR A 193 -12.20 12.24 -10.41
C THR A 193 -13.07 11.00 -10.58
N PRO A 194 -12.72 10.05 -11.47
CA PRO A 194 -13.43 8.78 -11.59
C PRO A 194 -13.52 8.00 -10.26
N LEU A 195 -12.55 8.23 -9.37
CA LEU A 195 -12.50 7.64 -8.03
C LEU A 195 -13.62 8.16 -7.10
N SER A 196 -14.25 9.30 -7.40
CA SER A 196 -15.34 9.87 -6.61
C SER A 196 -16.64 9.04 -6.70
N GLY A 197 -16.80 8.22 -7.73
CA GLY A 197 -18.00 7.40 -7.95
C GLY A 197 -17.90 5.94 -7.50
N GLY A 198 -16.75 5.51 -6.99
CA GLY A 198 -16.53 4.12 -6.57
C GLY A 198 -16.50 3.11 -7.72
N ILE A 199 -16.74 1.84 -7.41
CA ILE A 199 -16.71 0.74 -8.41
C ILE A 199 -17.78 0.94 -9.49
N ASP A 200 -18.96 1.44 -9.10
CA ASP A 200 -20.11 1.60 -10.01
C ASP A 200 -19.83 2.58 -11.15
N HIS A 201 -18.92 3.53 -10.97
CA HIS A 201 -18.56 4.53 -11.98
C HIS A 201 -17.35 4.13 -12.84
N ILE A 202 -16.64 3.05 -12.51
CA ILE A 202 -15.52 2.51 -13.31
C ILE A 202 -16.04 1.54 -14.38
N VAL A 203 -17.21 0.93 -14.16
CA VAL A 203 -17.78 -0.11 -15.02
C VAL A 203 -18.79 0.45 -16.06
N GLN A 204 -19.14 1.73 -15.95
CA GLN A 204 -19.99 2.47 -16.91
C GLN A 204 -19.14 3.11 -18.01
#